data_AF-A0A2N1QMK9-F1
#
_entry.id   AF-A0A2N1QMK9-F1
#
_cell.length_a   1.000
_cell.length_b   1.000
_cell.length_c   1.000
_cell.angle_alpha   90.00
_cell.angle_beta   90.00
_cell.angle_gamma   90.00
#
_symmetry.space_group_name_H-M   'P 1'
#
loop_
_entity.id
_entity.type
_entity.pdbx_description
1 polymer ?
#
loop_
_entity_poly.entity_id
_entity_poly.type
_entity_poly.pdbx_seq_one_letter_code
_entity_poly.pdbx_strand_id
1 'polypeptide(L)'
;MSTFNRLNQVYADSKLVSINDNSRIIIFSDCHRGDFGWADDFAKNQNIFLHALSYYYHDDFTYIELGDGDELWKNRSFVDIFTAHRPVYEMISRFYHEDRFYMLFGNHDIQRSIPGYVKSTLYSYLDERTMQSRPLFPDIVVHAGLIIKHEPSQQELFLVHGHQGDLLSDVAWPIGRFFVRSLWRNLQLFG
;
A
#
# COMPACT_ATOMS: atom_id res chain seq x y z
N MET A 1 -0.85 10.64 23.53
CA MET A 1 -1.21 9.21 23.38
C MET A 1 0.10 8.43 23.42
N SER A 2 0.21 7.31 24.15
CA SER A 2 1.43 6.50 24.10
C SER A 2 1.41 5.58 22.87
N THR A 3 2.60 5.20 22.37
CA THR A 3 2.74 4.21 21.29
C THR A 3 1.97 2.93 21.61
N PHE A 4 2.03 2.44 22.85
CA PHE A 4 1.30 1.25 23.28
C PHE A 4 -0.23 1.41 23.13
N ASN A 5 -0.79 2.56 23.54
CA ASN A 5 -2.22 2.80 23.41
C ASN A 5 -2.66 2.89 21.94
N ARG A 6 -1.82 3.50 21.08
CA ARG A 6 -2.09 3.58 19.65
C ARG A 6 -2.06 2.20 19.00
N LEU A 7 -1.04 1.40 19.30
CA LEU A 7 -0.94 0.03 18.79
C LEU A 7 -2.09 -0.86 19.26
N ASN A 8 -2.54 -0.73 20.52
CA ASN A 8 -3.71 -1.46 21.01
C ASN A 8 -5.00 -1.05 20.28
N GLN A 9 -5.17 0.23 19.97
CA GLN A 9 -6.31 0.69 19.19
C GLN A 9 -6.28 0.09 17.77
N VAL A 10 -5.11 0.15 17.10
CA VAL A 10 -4.96 -0.44 15.76
C VAL A 10 -5.19 -1.95 15.80
N TYR A 11 -4.67 -2.66 16.82
CA TYR A 11 -4.89 -4.09 17.00
C TYR A 11 -6.38 -4.42 17.15
N ALA A 12 -7.12 -3.67 17.98
CA ALA A 12 -8.55 -3.88 18.18
C ALA A 12 -9.39 -3.65 16.91
N ASP A 13 -8.97 -2.71 16.06
CA ASP A 13 -9.64 -2.37 14.80
C ASP A 13 -9.13 -3.19 13.59
N SER A 14 -8.15 -4.07 13.79
CA SER A 14 -7.47 -4.78 12.71
C SER A 14 -8.34 -5.85 12.05
N LYS A 15 -8.20 -5.98 10.74
CA LYS A 15 -8.86 -7.04 9.99
C LYS A 15 -8.18 -8.38 10.29
N LEU A 16 -8.97 -9.37 10.71
CA LEU A 16 -8.50 -10.74 10.91
C LEU A 16 -8.55 -11.52 9.59
N VAL A 17 -7.45 -12.21 9.29
CA VAL A 17 -7.26 -13.11 8.14
C VAL A 17 -6.84 -14.48 8.65
N SER A 18 -7.70 -15.47 8.46
CA SER A 18 -7.45 -16.85 8.89
C SER A 18 -6.57 -17.59 7.88
N ILE A 19 -5.58 -18.33 8.38
CA ILE A 19 -4.65 -19.13 7.57
C ILE A 19 -4.50 -20.54 8.14
N ASN A 20 -3.99 -21.47 7.33
CA ASN A 20 -3.67 -22.84 7.71
C ASN A 20 -2.28 -23.24 7.19
N ASP A 21 -1.89 -24.50 7.44
CA ASP A 21 -0.57 -25.03 7.07
C ASP A 21 -0.24 -24.98 5.56
N ASN A 22 -1.25 -24.82 4.70
CA ASN A 22 -1.09 -24.72 3.25
C ASN A 22 -1.17 -23.28 2.72
N SER A 23 -1.49 -22.30 3.57
CA SER A 23 -1.61 -20.91 3.16
C SER A 23 -0.24 -20.34 2.79
N ARG A 24 -0.16 -19.69 1.63
CA ARG A 24 1.04 -19.00 1.14
C ARG A 24 0.78 -17.50 1.10
N ILE A 25 1.70 -16.71 1.67
CA ILE A 25 1.53 -15.28 1.85
C ILE A 25 2.79 -14.55 1.42
N ILE A 26 2.62 -13.48 0.65
CA ILE A 26 3.67 -12.49 0.42
C ILE A 26 3.32 -11.19 1.11
N ILE A 27 4.33 -10.55 1.67
CA ILE A 27 4.21 -9.24 2.31
C ILE A 27 5.23 -8.33 1.62
N PHE A 28 4.74 -7.28 0.96
CA PHE A 28 5.59 -6.19 0.48
C PHE A 28 5.23 -4.91 1.20
N SER A 29 6.23 -4.11 1.53
CA SER A 29 6.14 -2.82 2.20
C SER A 29 7.18 -1.88 1.60
N ASP A 30 7.07 -0.58 1.86
CA ASP A 30 8.08 0.43 1.47
C ASP A 30 8.47 0.34 -0.01
N CYS A 31 7.50 0.11 -0.89
CA CYS A 31 7.75 0.10 -2.33
C CYS A 31 7.95 1.51 -2.88
N HIS A 32 7.27 2.51 -2.30
CA HIS A 32 7.39 3.93 -2.66
C HIS A 32 7.25 4.19 -4.17
N ARG A 33 6.22 3.63 -4.80
CA ARG A 33 5.89 3.86 -6.23
C ARG A 33 5.68 5.34 -6.51
N GLY A 34 6.43 5.88 -7.46
CA GLY A 34 6.43 7.29 -7.81
C GLY A 34 5.75 7.60 -9.15
N ASP A 35 6.13 8.72 -9.76
CA ASP A 35 5.58 9.23 -11.03
C ASP A 35 6.43 8.84 -12.25
N PHE A 36 7.30 7.83 -12.13
CA PHE A 36 8.36 7.49 -13.09
C PHE A 36 9.40 8.60 -13.33
N GLY A 37 9.39 9.66 -12.52
CA GLY A 37 10.35 10.75 -12.59
C GLY A 37 11.72 10.39 -12.01
N TRP A 38 12.66 11.34 -12.06
CA TRP A 38 14.02 11.15 -11.56
C TRP A 38 14.12 10.78 -10.07
N ALA A 39 13.14 11.19 -9.27
CA ALA A 39 13.07 10.92 -7.83
C ALA A 39 12.26 9.65 -7.48
N ASP A 40 11.87 8.88 -8.50
CA ASP A 40 11.17 7.61 -8.35
C ASP A 40 12.18 6.45 -8.32
N ASP A 41 12.51 6.02 -7.11
CA ASP A 41 13.43 4.90 -6.89
C ASP A 41 12.78 3.55 -7.26
N PHE A 42 11.45 3.44 -7.20
CA PHE A 42 10.73 2.23 -7.58
C PHE A 42 10.79 1.96 -9.08
N ALA A 43 10.82 3.00 -9.92
CA ALA A 43 10.87 2.87 -11.37
C ALA A 43 12.00 1.92 -11.85
N LYS A 44 13.16 1.95 -11.19
CA LYS A 44 14.31 1.07 -11.48
C LYS A 44 14.04 -0.40 -11.09
N ASN A 45 13.16 -0.63 -10.12
CA ASN A 45 12.82 -1.94 -9.57
C ASN A 45 11.48 -2.49 -10.08
N GLN A 46 10.72 -1.74 -10.87
CA GLN A 46 9.40 -2.14 -11.34
C GLN A 46 9.41 -3.53 -11.99
N ASN A 47 10.38 -3.81 -12.86
CA ASN A 47 10.43 -5.07 -13.61
C ASN A 47 10.68 -6.28 -12.69
N ILE A 48 11.59 -6.14 -11.71
CA ILE A 48 11.87 -7.23 -10.78
C ILE A 48 10.70 -7.45 -9.81
N PHE A 49 10.07 -6.36 -9.37
CA PHE A 49 8.84 -6.40 -8.57
C PHE A 49 7.72 -7.12 -9.32
N LEU A 50 7.46 -6.73 -10.57
CA LEU A 50 6.40 -7.31 -11.39
C LEU A 50 6.66 -8.79 -11.69
N HIS A 51 7.91 -9.17 -11.93
CA HIS A 51 8.27 -10.58 -12.12
C HIS A 51 8.00 -11.41 -10.86
N ALA A 52 8.42 -10.92 -9.69
CA ALA A 52 8.17 -11.58 -8.41
C ALA A 52 6.66 -11.66 -8.13
N LEU A 53 5.93 -10.55 -8.28
CA LEU A 53 4.49 -10.51 -8.04
C LEU A 53 3.74 -11.45 -8.98
N SER A 54 4.14 -11.54 -10.25
CA SER A 54 3.60 -12.51 -11.20
C SER A 54 3.86 -13.94 -10.76
N TYR A 55 5.08 -14.28 -10.32
CA TYR A 55 5.39 -15.61 -9.79
C TYR A 55 4.46 -15.98 -8.62
N TYR A 56 4.33 -15.09 -7.64
CA TYR A 56 3.48 -15.32 -6.47
C TYR A 56 1.99 -15.41 -6.83
N TYR A 57 1.54 -14.66 -7.83
CA TYR A 57 0.18 -14.77 -8.34
C TYR A 57 -0.10 -16.18 -8.87
N HIS A 58 0.81 -16.71 -9.69
CA HIS A 58 0.66 -18.02 -10.34
C HIS A 58 0.77 -19.20 -9.36
N ASP A 59 1.43 -19.01 -8.21
CA ASP A 59 1.56 -20.03 -7.16
C ASP A 59 0.59 -19.79 -5.99
N ASP A 60 -0.58 -19.20 -6.26
CA ASP A 60 -1.69 -19.06 -5.30
C ASP A 60 -1.36 -18.38 -3.96
N PHE A 61 -0.44 -17.40 -3.97
CA PHE A 61 -0.17 -16.60 -2.78
C PHE A 61 -1.26 -15.56 -2.51
N THR A 62 -1.53 -15.29 -1.24
CA THR A 62 -2.21 -14.08 -0.79
C THR A 62 -1.21 -12.92 -0.72
N TYR A 63 -1.55 -11.78 -1.29
CA TYR A 63 -0.74 -10.58 -1.25
C TYR A 63 -1.21 -9.60 -0.17
N ILE A 64 -0.28 -9.23 0.72
CA ILE A 64 -0.45 -8.15 1.69
C ILE A 64 0.49 -7.00 1.30
N GLU A 65 -0.07 -5.85 0.94
CA GLU A 65 0.66 -4.60 0.81
C GLU A 65 0.67 -3.89 2.17
N LEU A 66 1.78 -4.01 2.90
CA LEU A 66 1.97 -3.54 4.26
C LEU A 66 2.42 -2.07 4.29
N GLY A 67 1.64 -1.18 3.68
CA GLY A 67 1.88 0.27 3.73
C GLY A 67 3.06 0.76 2.88
N ASP A 68 3.10 2.09 2.71
CA ASP A 68 4.11 2.81 1.92
C ASP A 68 4.33 2.20 0.52
N GLY A 69 3.23 1.71 -0.05
CA GLY A 69 3.24 1.17 -1.40
C GLY A 69 3.46 2.28 -2.43
N ASP A 70 2.80 3.43 -2.22
CA ASP A 70 2.83 4.58 -3.11
C ASP A 70 3.42 5.82 -2.41
N GLU A 71 4.17 6.62 -3.15
CA GLU A 71 4.86 7.79 -2.62
C GLU A 71 3.99 9.06 -2.77
N LEU A 72 2.89 9.12 -2.00
CA LEU A 72 1.91 10.24 -2.03
C LEU A 72 2.39 11.49 -1.25
N TRP A 73 3.54 11.42 -0.59
CA TRP A 73 4.17 12.59 0.02
C TRP A 73 4.95 13.38 -1.02
N LYS A 74 5.79 12.74 -1.84
CA LYS A 74 6.51 13.43 -2.92
C LYS A 74 5.59 13.77 -4.10
N ASN A 75 4.59 12.94 -4.39
CA ASN A 75 3.70 13.11 -5.54
C ASN A 75 2.35 13.73 -5.15
N ARG A 76 1.77 14.55 -6.04
CA ARG A 76 0.50 15.25 -5.79
C ARG A 76 -0.72 14.49 -6.32
N SER A 77 -0.53 13.71 -7.36
CA SER A 77 -1.56 13.03 -8.12
C SER A 77 -1.32 11.53 -8.05
N PHE A 78 -2.29 10.78 -7.52
CA PHE A 78 -2.27 9.32 -7.62
C PHE A 78 -2.42 8.87 -9.08
N VAL A 79 -3.12 9.63 -9.91
CA VAL A 79 -3.29 9.31 -11.34
C VAL A 79 -1.93 9.23 -12.03
N ASP A 80 -0.99 10.09 -11.69
CA ASP A 80 0.35 10.10 -12.29
C ASP A 80 1.12 8.83 -11.89
N ILE A 81 1.03 8.42 -10.61
CA ILE A 81 1.63 7.17 -10.11
C ILE A 81 0.98 5.95 -10.77
N PHE A 82 -0.35 5.94 -10.85
CA PHE A 82 -1.11 4.87 -11.50
C PHE A 82 -0.70 4.72 -12.96
N THR A 83 -0.63 5.82 -13.70
CA THR A 83 -0.23 5.80 -15.11
C THR A 83 1.21 5.33 -15.28
N ALA A 84 2.13 5.82 -14.43
CA ALA A 84 3.54 5.41 -14.41
C ALA A 84 3.73 3.90 -14.20
N HIS A 85 2.95 3.31 -13.29
CA HIS A 85 3.09 1.92 -12.86
C HIS A 85 1.86 1.06 -13.16
N ARG A 86 1.10 1.39 -14.21
CA ARG A 86 -0.16 0.70 -14.56
C ARG A 86 -0.04 -0.83 -14.60
N PRO A 87 1.01 -1.44 -15.18
CA PRO A 87 1.15 -2.90 -15.19
C PRO A 87 1.22 -3.52 -13.78
N VAL A 88 1.77 -2.79 -12.80
CA VAL A 88 1.81 -3.23 -11.40
C VAL A 88 0.41 -3.22 -10.81
N TYR A 89 -0.33 -2.12 -10.93
CA TYR A 89 -1.70 -2.04 -10.42
C TYR A 89 -2.64 -3.06 -11.09
N GLU A 90 -2.48 -3.29 -12.39
CA GLU A 90 -3.24 -4.33 -13.10
C GLU A 90 -2.91 -5.74 -12.58
N MET A 91 -1.65 -6.01 -12.20
CA MET A 91 -1.29 -7.28 -11.57
C MET A 91 -1.89 -7.40 -10.16
N ILE A 92 -1.79 -6.35 -9.33
CA ILE A 92 -2.37 -6.32 -7.98
C ILE A 92 -3.91 -6.49 -8.05
N SER A 93 -4.55 -5.88 -9.04
CA SER A 93 -5.99 -6.01 -9.28
C SER A 93 -6.41 -7.46 -9.51
N ARG A 94 -5.55 -8.32 -10.08
CA ARG A 94 -5.86 -9.75 -10.21
C ARG A 94 -5.95 -10.46 -8.87
N PHE A 95 -5.00 -10.21 -7.96
CA PHE A 95 -5.10 -10.73 -6.58
C PHE A 95 -6.38 -10.25 -5.91
N TYR A 96 -6.73 -8.97 -6.10
CA TYR A 96 -7.92 -8.39 -5.51
C TYR A 96 -9.21 -9.06 -5.99
N HIS A 97 -9.37 -9.28 -7.29
CA HIS A 97 -10.57 -9.91 -7.85
C HIS A 97 -10.70 -11.41 -7.51
N GLU A 98 -9.64 -12.02 -6.98
CA GLU A 98 -9.63 -13.39 -6.45
C GLU A 98 -9.68 -13.45 -4.92
N ASP A 99 -10.03 -12.34 -4.24
CA ASP A 99 -10.08 -12.25 -2.77
C ASP A 99 -8.75 -12.59 -2.08
N ARG A 100 -7.63 -12.35 -2.77
CA ARG A 100 -6.25 -12.65 -2.36
C ARG A 100 -5.40 -11.40 -2.12
N PHE A 101 -6.03 -10.24 -1.91
CA PHE A 101 -5.31 -8.98 -1.68
C PHE A 101 -5.80 -8.25 -0.43
N TYR A 102 -4.87 -7.83 0.41
CA TYR A 102 -5.11 -6.94 1.54
C TYR A 102 -4.16 -5.74 1.45
N MET A 103 -4.71 -4.54 1.60
CA MET A 103 -3.94 -3.29 1.56
C MET A 103 -3.96 -2.64 2.93
N LEU A 104 -2.78 -2.28 3.41
CA LEU A 104 -2.59 -1.41 4.56
C LEU A 104 -2.00 -0.08 4.08
N PHE A 105 -2.25 0.98 4.85
CA PHE A 105 -1.59 2.27 4.62
C PHE A 105 -0.40 2.42 5.57
N GLY A 106 0.61 3.12 5.09
CA GLY A 106 1.72 3.63 5.86
C GLY A 106 1.66 5.15 6.01
N ASN A 107 2.79 5.76 6.34
CA ASN A 107 2.87 7.22 6.47
C ASN A 107 2.90 7.90 5.10
N HIS A 108 3.68 7.39 4.13
CA HIS A 108 3.82 7.99 2.80
C HIS A 108 2.54 7.96 1.97
N ASP A 109 1.63 7.04 2.27
CA ASP A 109 0.30 6.93 1.65
C ASP A 109 -0.86 7.05 2.67
N ILE A 110 -0.64 7.72 3.80
CA ILE A 110 -1.62 7.94 4.88
C ILE A 110 -2.98 8.50 4.41
N GLN A 111 -3.04 9.14 3.23
CA GLN A 111 -4.31 9.58 2.64
C GLN A 111 -5.27 8.42 2.38
N ARG A 112 -4.75 7.19 2.20
CA ARG A 112 -5.54 5.96 2.08
C ARG A 112 -6.30 5.58 3.36
N SER A 113 -5.98 6.20 4.51
CA SER A 113 -6.83 6.10 5.72
C SER A 113 -8.19 6.80 5.58
N ILE A 114 -8.37 7.64 4.56
CA ILE A 114 -9.58 8.43 4.33
C ILE A 114 -10.46 7.72 3.30
N PRO A 115 -11.66 7.20 3.66
CA PRO A 115 -12.50 6.44 2.73
C PRO A 115 -12.88 7.20 1.46
N GLY A 116 -13.09 8.51 1.56
CA GLY A 116 -13.39 9.36 0.39
C GLY A 116 -12.22 9.44 -0.60
N TYR A 117 -10.98 9.41 -0.11
CA TYR A 117 -9.78 9.38 -0.94
C TYR A 117 -9.61 8.00 -1.61
N VAL A 118 -9.80 6.91 -0.85
CA VAL A 118 -9.77 5.54 -1.38
C VAL A 118 -10.81 5.40 -2.50
N LYS A 119 -12.04 5.85 -2.28
CA LYS A 119 -13.11 5.78 -3.28
C LYS A 119 -12.78 6.56 -4.56
N SER A 120 -12.19 7.75 -4.44
CA SER A 120 -11.88 8.58 -5.60
C SER A 120 -10.64 8.14 -6.37
N THR A 121 -9.79 7.28 -5.80
CA THR A 121 -8.50 6.89 -6.39
C THR A 121 -8.39 5.41 -6.72
N LEU A 122 -8.86 4.52 -5.84
CA LEU A 122 -8.61 3.08 -5.92
C LEU A 122 -9.79 2.27 -6.48
N TYR A 123 -11.00 2.82 -6.56
CA TYR A 123 -12.17 2.04 -7.01
C TYR A 123 -12.15 1.79 -8.52
N SER A 124 -11.74 2.78 -9.30
CA SER A 124 -11.78 2.73 -10.75
C SER A 124 -10.75 3.67 -11.37
N TYR A 125 -10.38 3.42 -12.62
CA TYR A 125 -9.54 4.29 -13.43
C TYR A 125 -10.17 4.53 -14.80
N LEU A 126 -9.78 5.61 -15.47
CA LEU A 126 -10.17 5.86 -16.85
C LEU A 126 -9.23 5.10 -17.79
N ASP A 127 -9.76 4.16 -18.59
CA ASP A 127 -8.99 3.58 -19.68
C ASP A 127 -8.94 4.57 -20.84
N GLU A 128 -7.78 5.18 -21.06
CA GLU A 128 -7.53 6.19 -22.09
C GLU A 128 -7.79 5.70 -23.52
N ARG A 129 -7.67 4.39 -23.78
CA ARG A 129 -7.91 3.82 -25.12
C ARG A 129 -9.39 3.72 -25.41
N THR A 130 -10.18 3.31 -24.43
CA THR A 130 -11.64 3.14 -24.60
C THR A 130 -12.46 4.32 -24.11
N MET A 131 -11.83 5.30 -23.44
CA MET A 131 -12.49 6.43 -22.77
C MET A 131 -13.60 5.99 -21.80
N GLN A 132 -13.38 4.85 -21.15
CA GLN A 132 -14.35 4.22 -20.25
C GLN A 132 -13.74 4.03 -18.87
N SER A 133 -14.53 4.29 -17.83
CA SER A 133 -14.16 3.95 -16.47
C SER A 133 -14.16 2.43 -16.30
N ARG A 134 -13.08 1.89 -15.75
CA ARG A 134 -12.93 0.46 -15.44
C ARG A 134 -12.67 0.27 -13.95
N PRO A 135 -13.22 -0.79 -13.34
CA PRO A 135 -12.94 -1.09 -11.93
C PRO A 135 -11.45 -1.38 -11.75
N LEU A 136 -10.90 -0.93 -10.62
CA LEU A 136 -9.55 -1.27 -10.17
C LEU A 136 -9.63 -2.15 -8.92
N PHE A 137 -10.10 -1.58 -7.82
CA PHE A 137 -10.38 -2.25 -6.55
C PHE A 137 -11.74 -1.80 -5.99
N PRO A 138 -12.87 -2.13 -6.66
CA PRO A 138 -14.20 -1.64 -6.28
C PRO A 138 -14.57 -2.03 -4.85
N ASP A 139 -14.80 -1.06 -3.97
CA ASP A 139 -15.12 -1.29 -2.55
C ASP A 139 -13.98 -1.87 -1.69
N ILE A 140 -12.72 -1.69 -2.11
CA ILE A 140 -11.57 -2.02 -1.28
C ILE A 140 -11.58 -1.23 0.04
N VAL A 141 -11.26 -1.94 1.12
CA VAL A 141 -11.01 -1.35 2.44
C VAL A 141 -9.50 -1.36 2.67
N VAL A 142 -8.94 -0.19 2.96
CA VAL A 142 -7.53 -0.06 3.35
C VAL A 142 -7.45 -0.07 4.87
N HIS A 143 -6.64 -0.96 5.43
CA HIS A 143 -6.58 -1.21 6.86
C HIS A 143 -5.41 -0.48 7.53
N ALA A 144 -5.60 -0.08 8.78
CA ALA A 144 -4.48 0.39 9.61
C ALA A 144 -3.62 -0.79 10.09
N GLY A 145 -4.22 -1.96 10.31
CA GLY A 145 -3.53 -3.15 10.77
C GLY A 145 -4.25 -4.41 10.31
N LEU A 146 -3.51 -5.52 10.32
CA LEU A 146 -4.00 -6.84 9.96
C LEU A 146 -3.56 -7.84 11.01
N ILE A 147 -4.42 -8.79 11.36
CA ILE A 147 -4.06 -9.93 12.20
C ILE A 147 -4.16 -11.17 11.34
N ILE A 148 -3.02 -11.84 11.14
CA ILE A 148 -3.01 -13.17 10.55
C ILE A 148 -3.17 -14.16 11.68
N LYS A 149 -4.21 -14.99 11.63
CA LYS A 149 -4.48 -16.02 12.64
C LYS A 149 -4.30 -17.40 12.04
N HIS A 150 -3.38 -18.18 12.59
CA HIS A 150 -3.20 -19.57 12.21
C HIS A 150 -4.24 -20.44 12.92
N GLU A 151 -5.22 -20.96 12.18
CA GLU A 151 -6.35 -21.68 12.75
C GLU A 151 -5.95 -22.93 13.55
N PRO A 152 -5.00 -23.78 13.10
CA PRO A 152 -4.59 -24.94 13.88
C PRO A 152 -3.92 -24.60 15.22
N SER A 153 -3.01 -23.61 15.27
CA SER A 153 -2.25 -23.27 16.49
C SER A 153 -2.87 -22.14 17.30
N GLN A 154 -3.87 -21.44 16.74
CA GLN A 154 -4.46 -20.21 17.27
C GLN A 154 -3.43 -19.07 17.48
N GLN A 155 -2.25 -19.18 16.89
CA GLN A 155 -1.24 -18.12 16.95
C GLN A 155 -1.64 -16.95 16.06
N GLU A 156 -1.35 -15.74 16.53
CA GLU A 156 -1.64 -14.51 15.84
C GLU A 156 -0.35 -13.76 15.50
N LEU A 157 -0.28 -13.27 14.27
CA LEU A 157 0.73 -12.34 13.82
C LEU A 157 0.05 -11.00 13.53
N PHE A 158 0.38 -10.00 14.32
CA PHE A 158 -0.12 -8.64 14.16
C PHE A 158 0.80 -7.85 13.22
N LEU A 159 0.24 -7.39 12.10
CA LEU A 159 0.92 -6.61 11.08
C LEU A 159 0.48 -5.14 11.15
N VAL A 160 1.47 -4.25 11.22
CA VAL A 160 1.34 -2.79 11.26
C VAL A 160 2.49 -2.15 10.49
N HIS A 161 2.28 -0.96 9.94
CA HIS A 161 3.36 -0.17 9.35
C HIS A 161 4.06 0.68 10.42
N GLY A 162 5.39 0.79 10.34
CA GLY A 162 6.24 1.29 11.42
C GLY A 162 5.87 2.68 11.97
N HIS A 163 5.26 3.55 11.15
CA HIS A 163 4.86 4.90 11.58
C HIS A 163 3.85 4.94 12.72
N GLN A 164 3.07 3.87 12.91
CA GLN A 164 2.04 3.78 13.95
C GLN A 164 2.66 3.68 15.35
N GLY A 165 3.98 3.45 15.42
CA GLY A 165 4.80 3.53 16.62
C GLY A 165 5.44 4.90 16.89
N ASP A 166 5.48 5.80 15.90
CA ASP A 166 6.12 7.11 15.97
C ASP A 166 5.09 8.24 15.91
N LEU A 167 4.78 8.81 17.08
CA LEU A 167 3.82 9.90 17.25
C LEU A 167 4.12 11.13 16.39
N LEU A 168 5.39 11.42 16.07
CA LEU A 168 5.73 12.57 15.24
C LEU A 168 5.36 12.31 13.78
N SER A 169 5.65 11.11 13.28
CA SER A 169 5.26 10.68 11.94
C SER A 169 3.76 10.44 11.81
N ASP A 170 3.05 10.05 12.87
CA ASP A 170 1.60 9.80 12.85
C ASP A 170 0.77 11.10 13.00
N VAL A 171 1.26 12.10 13.76
CA VAL A 171 0.51 13.34 14.07
C VAL A 171 0.96 14.53 13.21
N ALA A 172 2.26 14.70 12.97
CA ALA A 172 2.82 15.82 12.21
C ALA A 172 3.13 15.45 10.74
N TRP A 173 2.54 14.37 10.24
CA TRP A 173 2.67 13.94 8.85
C TRP A 173 2.43 15.03 7.80
N PRO A 174 1.52 16.03 7.97
CA PRO A 174 1.35 17.08 6.99
C PRO A 174 2.58 18.00 6.88
N ILE A 175 3.30 18.21 8.00
CA ILE A 175 4.54 18.99 8.07
C ILE A 175 5.68 18.17 7.47
N GLY A 176 5.81 16.89 7.86
CA GLY A 176 6.78 15.96 7.27
C GLY A 176 6.63 15.87 5.76
N ARG A 177 5.40 15.68 5.26
CA ARG A 177 5.06 15.69 3.84
C ARG A 177 5.47 16.98 3.15
N PHE A 178 5.25 18.15 3.77
CA PHE A 178 5.66 19.42 3.21
C PHE A 178 7.18 19.50 3.02
N PHE A 179 7.97 19.09 4.02
CA PHE A 179 9.43 19.06 3.93
C PHE A 179 9.93 18.06 2.89
N VAL A 180 9.39 16.84 2.89
CA VAL A 180 9.75 15.81 1.91
C VAL A 180 9.48 16.31 0.49
N ARG A 181 8.31 16.90 0.27
CA ARG A 181 7.91 17.43 -1.05
C ARG A 181 8.71 18.65 -1.49
N SER A 182 8.96 19.59 -0.59
CA SER A 182 9.49 20.92 -0.96
C SER A 182 11.00 20.98 -0.91
N LEU A 183 11.62 20.16 -0.05
CA LEU A 183 13.07 20.18 0.18
C LEU A 183 13.72 18.86 -0.23
N TRP A 184 13.28 17.73 0.34
CA TRP A 184 13.96 16.44 0.13
C TRP A 184 13.92 15.94 -1.32
N ARG A 185 12.74 16.01 -1.97
CA ARG A 185 12.59 15.62 -3.39
C ARG A 185 13.58 16.36 -4.31
N ASN A 186 13.84 17.64 -4.03
CA ASN A 186 14.78 18.45 -4.81
C ASN A 186 16.24 18.13 -4.48
N LEU A 187 16.53 17.80 -3.22
CA LEU A 187 17.88 17.42 -2.78
C LEU A 187 18.31 16.06 -3.31
N GLN A 188 17.39 15.08 -3.41
CA GLN A 188 17.67 13.77 -3.98
C GLN A 188 18.17 13.83 -5.44
N LEU A 189 17.90 14.92 -6.16
CA LEU A 189 18.42 15.13 -7.52
C LEU A 189 19.93 15.39 -7.55
N PHE A 190 20.54 15.77 -6.42
CA PHE A 190 21.96 16.13 -6.33
C PHE A 190 22.88 14.99 -5.85
N GLY A 191 22.32 13.82 -5.51
CA GLY A 191 23.06 12.65 -5.02
C GLY A 191 22.94 12.45 -3.52
#